data_AF-A0A3D5R083-F1
#
_entry.id   AF-A0A3D5R083-F1
#
_cell.length_a   1.000
_cell.length_b   1.000
_cell.length_c   1.000
_cell.angle_alpha   90.00
_cell.angle_beta   90.00
_cell.angle_gamma   90.00
#
_symmetry.space_group_name_H-M   'P 1'
#
loop_
_entity.id
_entity.type
_entity.pdbx_description
1 polymer ?
#
loop_
_entity_poly.entity_id
_entity_poly.type
_entity_poly.pdbx_seq_one_letter_code
_entity_poly.pdbx_strand_id
1 'polypeptide(L)'
;IGKADVIEYHRQVDGRWQAFPVEYKRGKPKPDHSDKIQLCAQTICLEEMLNVSIPAGALFYGKTRRRLDVDFDEALRQETEAAAIKTHELIDAGITPAPVYAKRCESCSLMAECMPKTIQKKRTVESYLKRMLDETG
;
A
#
# COMPACT_ATOMS: atom_id res chain seq x y z
N ILE A 1 -1.98 13.80 -5.84
CA ILE A 1 -2.09 14.63 -4.61
C ILE A 1 -2.37 13.68 -3.45
N GLY A 2 -1.52 13.68 -2.41
CA GLY A 2 -1.75 12.92 -1.18
C GLY A 2 -2.68 13.66 -0.21
N LYS A 3 -3.42 12.95 0.62
CA LYS A 3 -4.34 13.54 1.61
C LYS A 3 -4.33 12.68 2.88
N ALA A 4 -4.19 13.33 4.03
CA ALA A 4 -4.41 12.70 5.33
C ALA A 4 -5.91 12.76 5.68
N ASP A 5 -6.41 11.72 6.36
CA ASP A 5 -7.82 11.65 6.75
C ASP A 5 -8.14 12.61 7.90
N VAL A 6 -7.46 12.46 9.03
CA VAL A 6 -7.63 13.29 10.22
C VAL A 6 -6.27 13.57 10.87
N ILE A 7 -6.04 14.82 11.26
CA ILE A 7 -4.91 15.20 12.09
C ILE A 7 -5.47 15.66 13.44
N GLU A 8 -5.17 14.91 14.49
CA GLU A 8 -5.44 15.34 15.86
C GLU A 8 -4.30 16.27 16.31
N TYR A 9 -4.62 17.30 17.10
CA TYR A 9 -3.60 18.13 17.75
C TYR A 9 -3.69 17.92 19.25
N HIS A 10 -2.63 17.37 19.84
CA HIS A 10 -2.55 17.06 21.26
C HIS A 10 -1.71 18.12 21.98
N ARG A 11 -2.19 18.60 23.13
CA ARG A 11 -1.46 19.59 23.92
C ARG A 11 -0.39 18.90 24.76
N GLN A 12 0.86 19.30 24.59
CA GLN A 12 2.01 18.80 25.33
C GLN A 12 2.16 19.50 26.69
N VAL A 13 2.96 18.93 27.58
CA VAL A 13 3.22 19.47 28.93
C VAL A 13 3.86 20.86 28.88
N ASP A 14 4.69 21.11 27.87
CA ASP A 14 5.33 22.41 27.62
C ASP A 14 4.40 23.44 26.96
N GLY A 15 3.12 23.08 26.75
CA GLY A 15 2.09 23.94 26.18
C GLY A 15 2.04 23.96 24.66
N ARG A 16 2.96 23.31 23.94
CA ARG A 16 2.96 23.21 22.47
C ARG A 16 1.89 22.24 21.99
N TRP A 17 1.43 22.43 20.75
CA TRP A 17 0.56 21.48 20.06
C TRP A 17 1.39 20.50 19.24
N GLN A 18 1.14 19.21 19.40
CA GLN A 18 1.75 18.13 18.64
C GLN A 18 0.73 17.57 17.66
N ALA A 19 1.07 17.54 16.38
CA ALA A 19 0.28 16.85 15.38
C ALA A 19 0.34 15.34 15.59
N PHE A 20 -0.79 14.67 15.46
CA PHE A 20 -0.96 13.23 15.59
C PHE A 20 -1.86 12.72 14.44
N PRO A 21 -1.29 12.14 13.38
CA PRO A 21 -2.04 11.70 12.22
C PRO A 21 -2.85 10.44 12.52
N VAL A 22 -4.10 10.40 12.04
CA VAL A 22 -5.01 9.26 12.16
C VAL A 22 -5.56 8.89 10.79
N GLU A 23 -5.26 7.66 10.36
CA GLU A 23 -5.68 7.11 9.06
C GLU A 23 -6.83 6.11 9.26
N TYR A 24 -7.91 6.28 8.51
CA TYR A 24 -9.11 5.45 8.62
C TYR A 24 -9.09 4.30 7.62
N LYS A 25 -9.20 3.08 8.14
CA LYS A 25 -9.34 1.87 7.33
C LYS A 25 -10.73 1.28 7.48
N ARG A 26 -11.42 1.05 6.36
CA ARG A 26 -12.73 0.38 6.35
C ARG A 26 -12.63 -1.09 6.80
N GLY A 27 -11.52 -1.75 6.47
CA GLY A 27 -11.31 -3.19 6.63
C GLY A 27 -10.86 -3.61 8.04
N LYS A 28 -10.30 -4.82 8.10
CA LYS A 28 -9.52 -5.32 9.24
C LYS A 28 -8.04 -5.02 9.01
N PRO A 29 -7.20 -5.05 10.07
CA PRO A 29 -5.75 -4.97 9.92
C PRO A 29 -5.22 -5.97 8.91
N LYS A 30 -4.30 -5.50 8.08
CA LYS A 30 -3.54 -6.35 7.16
C LYS A 30 -2.40 -7.06 7.89
N PRO A 31 -1.96 -8.24 7.41
CA PRO A 31 -0.83 -8.94 8.00
C PRO A 31 0.52 -8.29 7.67
N ASP A 32 0.58 -7.49 6.59
CA ASP A 32 1.77 -6.75 6.18
C ASP A 32 1.77 -5.32 6.76
N HIS A 33 2.86 -4.60 6.51
CA HIS A 33 3.04 -3.22 6.99
C HIS A 33 2.44 -2.15 6.08
N SER A 34 1.71 -2.50 5.02
CA SER A 34 1.28 -1.52 4.01
C SER A 34 0.46 -0.35 4.59
N ASP A 35 -0.43 -0.63 5.55
CA ASP A 35 -1.22 0.42 6.20
C ASP A 35 -0.35 1.32 7.11
N LYS A 36 0.69 0.76 7.75
CA LYS A 36 1.65 1.53 8.57
C LYS A 36 2.57 2.39 7.70
N ILE A 37 3.09 1.84 6.62
CA ILE A 37 3.90 2.54 5.62
C ILE A 37 3.12 3.73 5.05
N GLN A 38 1.85 3.53 4.70
CA GLN A 38 1.02 4.62 4.20
C GLN A 38 0.87 5.76 5.22
N LEU A 39 0.58 5.41 6.48
CA LEU A 39 0.48 6.40 7.55
C LEU A 39 1.82 7.11 7.79
N CYS A 40 2.93 6.37 7.79
CA CYS A 40 4.27 6.95 7.95
C CYS A 40 4.64 7.89 6.79
N ALA A 41 4.29 7.55 5.54
CA ALA A 41 4.50 8.43 4.39
C ALA A 41 3.71 9.74 4.54
N GLN A 42 2.47 9.69 5.02
CA GLN A 42 1.70 10.90 5.34
C GLN A 42 2.38 11.72 6.44
N THR A 43 2.91 11.05 7.47
CA THR A 43 3.65 11.71 8.56
C THR A 43 4.88 12.45 8.05
N ILE A 44 5.70 11.83 7.20
CA ILE A 44 6.90 12.48 6.65
C ILE A 44 6.51 13.76 5.90
N CYS A 45 5.47 13.71 5.06
CA CYS A 45 4.96 14.90 4.39
C CYS A 45 4.50 15.99 5.39
N LEU A 46 3.83 15.62 6.48
CA LEU A 46 3.38 16.57 7.50
C LEU A 46 4.56 17.18 8.27
N GLU A 47 5.57 16.38 8.60
CA GLU A 47 6.80 16.84 9.24
C GLU A 47 7.51 17.89 8.38
N GLU A 48 7.64 17.65 7.07
CA GLU A 48 8.19 18.61 6.10
C GLU A 48 7.34 19.88 5.99
N MET A 49 6.02 19.73 5.89
CA MET A 49 5.10 20.87 5.74
C MET A 49 5.06 21.78 6.96
N LEU A 50 5.18 21.20 8.17
CA LEU A 50 5.04 21.92 9.44
C LEU A 50 6.38 22.22 10.10
N ASN A 51 7.48 21.65 9.59
CA ASN A 51 8.81 21.71 10.19
C ASN A 51 8.83 21.25 11.65
N VAL A 52 8.26 20.07 11.91
CA VAL A 52 8.15 19.44 13.24
C VAL A 52 8.53 17.96 13.16
N SER A 53 8.80 17.34 14.31
CA SER A 53 8.86 15.87 14.42
C SER A 53 7.54 15.32 14.96
N ILE A 54 7.10 14.21 14.39
CA ILE A 54 5.90 13.49 14.78
C ILE A 54 6.33 12.04 15.08
N PRO A 55 6.37 11.64 16.36
CA PRO A 55 6.92 10.34 16.74
C PRO A 55 5.93 9.18 16.57
N ALA A 56 4.62 9.46 16.53
CA ALA A 56 3.59 8.43 16.47
C ALA A 56 2.30 8.94 15.83
N GLY A 57 1.46 7.99 15.39
CA GLY A 57 0.12 8.22 14.86
C GLY A 57 -0.77 7.01 15.14
N ALA A 58 -1.95 6.94 14.53
CA ALA A 58 -2.82 5.78 14.68
C ALA A 58 -3.54 5.35 13.40
N LEU A 59 -3.78 4.05 13.33
CA LEU A 59 -4.71 3.44 12.37
C LEU A 59 -6.04 3.18 13.07
N PHE A 60 -7.14 3.66 12.48
CA PHE A 60 -8.49 3.38 12.97
C PHE A 60 -9.25 2.45 12.02
N TYR A 61 -9.51 1.22 12.46
CA TYR A 61 -10.22 0.21 11.67
C TYR A 61 -11.72 0.25 11.98
N GLY A 62 -12.50 0.82 11.07
CA GLY A 62 -13.94 1.09 11.26
C GLY A 62 -14.78 -0.18 11.48
N LYS A 63 -14.48 -1.29 10.80
CA LYS A 63 -15.24 -2.55 10.96
C LYS A 63 -15.05 -3.18 12.32
N THR A 64 -13.84 -3.09 12.89
CA THR A 64 -13.54 -3.64 14.22
C THR A 64 -13.67 -2.60 15.33
N ARG A 65 -13.85 -1.32 14.97
CA ARG A 65 -13.79 -0.15 15.86
C ARG A 65 -12.54 -0.16 16.75
N ARG A 66 -11.39 -0.55 16.16
CA ARG A 66 -10.12 -0.66 16.87
C ARG A 66 -9.18 0.44 16.41
N ARG A 67 -8.60 1.15 17.37
CA ARG A 67 -7.45 2.03 17.19
C ARG A 67 -6.19 1.21 17.42
N LEU A 68 -5.21 1.38 16.55
CA LEU A 68 -3.88 0.81 16.68
C LEU A 68 -2.90 1.97 16.62
N ASP A 69 -2.21 2.20 17.72
CA ASP A 69 -1.13 3.19 17.76
C ASP A 69 0.09 2.65 17.00
N VAL A 70 0.78 3.56 16.31
CA VAL A 70 1.92 3.26 15.45
C VAL A 70 3.03 4.23 15.79
N ASP A 71 4.13 3.70 16.30
CA ASP A 71 5.36 4.46 16.47
C ASP A 71 6.09 4.56 15.12
N PHE A 72 6.54 5.76 14.78
CA PHE A 72 7.32 6.03 13.57
C PHE A 72 8.81 5.90 13.85
N ASP A 73 9.20 4.69 14.23
CA ASP A 73 10.60 4.34 14.45
C ASP A 73 11.41 4.38 13.14
N GLU A 74 12.74 4.31 13.30
CA GLU A 74 13.68 4.36 12.19
C GLU A 74 13.46 3.22 11.19
N ALA A 75 13.08 2.03 11.66
CA ALA A 75 12.85 0.88 10.79
C ALA A 75 11.64 1.10 9.87
N LEU A 76 10.53 1.62 10.39
CA LEU A 76 9.34 1.94 9.61
C LEU A 76 9.59 3.09 8.63
N ARG A 77 10.39 4.09 9.03
CA ARG A 77 10.80 5.20 8.15
C ARG A 77 11.64 4.69 6.97
N GLN A 78 12.66 3.87 7.24
CA GLN A 78 13.47 3.24 6.19
C GLN A 78 12.64 2.34 5.27
N GLU A 79 11.71 1.56 5.81
CA GLU A 79 10.81 0.73 5.00
C GLU A 79 9.93 1.59 4.09
N THR A 80 9.45 2.74 4.60
CA THR A 80 8.63 3.70 3.87
C THR A 80 9.40 4.37 2.74
N GLU A 81 10.61 4.86 3.02
CA GLU A 81 11.51 5.44 2.02
C GLU A 81 11.88 4.44 0.93
N ALA A 82 12.24 3.22 1.31
CA ALA A 82 12.55 2.15 0.36
C ALA A 82 11.35 1.79 -0.53
N ALA A 83 10.13 1.79 0.03
CA ALA A 83 8.91 1.57 -0.75
C ALA A 83 8.65 2.71 -1.74
N ALA A 84 8.89 3.97 -1.34
CA ALA A 84 8.77 5.12 -2.22
C ALA A 84 9.78 5.05 -3.37
N ILE A 85 11.06 4.80 -3.08
CA ILE A 85 12.14 4.66 -4.08
C ILE A 85 11.77 3.57 -5.11
N LYS A 86 11.43 2.37 -4.65
CA LYS A 86 11.04 1.26 -5.55
C LYS A 86 9.83 1.60 -6.41
N THR A 87 8.87 2.36 -5.86
CA THR A 87 7.70 2.79 -6.62
C THR A 87 8.10 3.76 -7.73
N HIS A 88 8.99 4.72 -7.44
CA HIS A 88 9.54 5.62 -8.46
C HIS A 88 10.32 4.87 -9.53
N GLU A 89 11.20 3.93 -9.16
CA GLU A 89 11.94 3.10 -10.11
C GLU A 89 11.01 2.32 -11.07
N LEU A 90 9.91 1.75 -10.55
CA LEU A 90 8.94 1.04 -11.38
C LEU A 90 8.21 1.96 -12.36
N ILE A 91 7.87 3.18 -11.93
CA ILE A 91 7.20 4.17 -12.76
C ILE A 91 8.16 4.65 -13.87
N ASP A 92 9.39 5.00 -13.49
CA ASP A 92 10.40 5.53 -14.40
C ASP A 92 10.83 4.49 -15.44
N ALA A 93 10.92 3.21 -15.05
CA ALA A 93 11.23 2.14 -15.98
C ALA A 93 10.12 1.93 -17.04
N GLY A 94 8.86 2.27 -16.73
CA GLY A 94 7.72 2.04 -17.61
C GLY A 94 7.42 0.56 -17.88
N ILE A 95 8.08 -0.36 -17.18
CA ILE A 95 7.92 -1.81 -17.34
C ILE A 95 7.00 -2.32 -16.23
N THR A 96 5.81 -2.79 -16.60
CA THR A 96 4.90 -3.43 -15.66
C THR A 96 5.49 -4.78 -15.20
N PRO A 97 5.65 -5.04 -13.89
CA PRO A 97 6.15 -6.32 -13.40
C PRO A 97 5.26 -7.49 -13.83
N ALA A 98 5.88 -8.65 -14.07
CA ALA A 98 5.15 -9.87 -14.40
C ALA A 98 4.16 -10.22 -13.26
N PRO A 99 2.91 -10.55 -13.57
CA PRO A 99 1.91 -10.76 -12.56
C PRO A 99 2.17 -12.06 -11.80
N VAL A 100 1.89 -12.07 -10.50
CA VAL A 100 1.93 -13.26 -9.62
C VAL A 100 0.54 -13.52 -9.08
N TYR A 101 -0.01 -14.72 -9.34
CA TYR A 101 -1.37 -15.06 -8.94
C TYR A 101 -1.37 -15.35 -7.45
N ALA A 102 -2.29 -14.73 -6.74
CA ALA A 102 -2.50 -14.93 -5.32
C ALA A 102 -3.97 -14.70 -4.98
N LYS A 103 -4.38 -15.03 -3.76
CA LYS A 103 -5.77 -14.86 -3.29
C LYS A 103 -6.29 -13.43 -3.46
N ARG A 104 -5.42 -12.41 -3.34
CA ARG A 104 -5.76 -10.99 -3.60
C ARG A 104 -6.25 -10.72 -5.03
N CYS A 105 -5.87 -11.54 -6.00
CA CYS A 105 -6.29 -11.37 -7.40
C CYS A 105 -7.79 -11.57 -7.56
N GLU A 106 -8.42 -12.45 -6.76
CA GLU A 106 -9.86 -12.76 -6.85
C GLU A 106 -10.77 -11.57 -6.56
N SER A 107 -10.27 -10.57 -5.83
CA SER A 107 -10.94 -9.30 -5.55
C SER A 107 -10.24 -8.11 -6.23
N CYS A 108 -9.30 -8.35 -7.14
CA CYS A 108 -8.53 -7.30 -7.80
C CYS A 108 -9.36 -6.69 -8.93
N SER A 109 -9.51 -5.37 -8.92
CA SER A 109 -10.20 -4.63 -9.99
C SER A 109 -9.52 -4.76 -11.35
N LEU A 110 -8.23 -5.14 -11.37
CA LEU A 110 -7.43 -5.30 -12.59
C LEU A 110 -7.36 -6.75 -13.08
N MET A 111 -8.17 -7.68 -12.54
CA MET A 111 -8.05 -9.11 -12.89
C MET A 111 -8.24 -9.37 -14.39
N ALA A 112 -9.16 -8.66 -15.03
CA ALA A 112 -9.50 -8.85 -16.44
C ALA A 112 -8.39 -8.36 -17.37
N GLU A 113 -7.70 -7.28 -17.01
CA GLU A 113 -6.59 -6.70 -17.77
C GLU A 113 -5.28 -7.43 -17.48
N CYS A 114 -5.02 -7.72 -16.21
CA CYS A 114 -3.80 -8.38 -15.74
C CYS A 114 -3.72 -9.85 -16.18
N MET A 115 -4.87 -10.55 -16.27
CA MET A 115 -4.97 -11.98 -16.64
C MET A 115 -3.87 -12.90 -16.04
N PRO A 116 -3.61 -12.84 -14.72
CA PRO A 116 -2.44 -13.47 -14.11
C PRO A 116 -2.39 -14.99 -14.34
N LYS A 117 -3.54 -15.67 -14.31
CA LYS A 117 -3.65 -17.13 -14.55
C LYS A 117 -3.26 -17.54 -15.97
N THR A 118 -3.44 -16.65 -16.95
CA THR A 118 -3.12 -16.92 -18.36
C THR A 118 -1.65 -16.62 -18.59
N ILE A 119 -1.17 -15.45 -18.15
CA ILE A 119 0.21 -15.00 -18.36
C ILE A 119 1.22 -15.94 -17.68
N GLN A 120 0.95 -16.40 -16.45
CA GLN A 120 1.86 -17.31 -15.74
C GLN A 120 1.96 -18.70 -16.36
N LYS A 121 0.91 -19.18 -17.03
CA LYS A 121 0.94 -20.52 -17.65
C LYS A 121 1.87 -20.60 -18.86
N LYS A 122 2.42 -19.47 -19.35
CA LYS A 122 3.34 -19.37 -20.49
C LYS A 122 2.94 -20.26 -21.68
N ARG A 123 1.63 -20.37 -21.96
CA ARG A 123 1.15 -21.21 -23.06
C ARG A 123 1.62 -20.60 -24.37
N THR A 124 2.29 -21.39 -25.20
CA THR A 124 2.73 -20.95 -26.52
C THR A 124 1.53 -20.90 -27.47
N VAL A 125 1.59 -19.99 -28.44
CA VAL A 125 0.58 -19.90 -29.52
C VAL A 125 0.46 -21.24 -30.24
N GLU A 126 1.58 -21.92 -30.47
CA GLU A 126 1.62 -23.25 -31.09
C GLU A 126 0.79 -24.29 -30.31
N SER A 127 0.99 -24.38 -28.99
CA SER A 127 0.23 -25.33 -28.15
C SER A 127 -1.28 -25.04 -28.16
N TYR A 128 -1.65 -23.76 -28.27
CA TYR A 128 -3.04 -23.34 -28.36
C TYR A 128 -3.66 -23.73 -29.71
N LEU A 129 -2.97 -23.45 -30.82
CA LEU A 129 -3.43 -23.77 -32.17
C LEU A 129 -3.62 -25.28 -32.35
N LYS A 130 -2.67 -26.09 -31.87
CA LYS A 130 -2.76 -27.54 -31.96
C LYS A 130 -4.03 -28.09 -31.28
N ARG A 131 -4.31 -27.62 -30.06
CA ARG A 131 -5.51 -28.03 -29.32
C ARG A 131 -6.82 -27.60 -30.00
N MET A 132 -6.88 -26.38 -30.54
CA MET A 132 -8.08 -25.89 -31.24
C MET A 132 -8.38 -26.71 -32.49
N LEU A 133 -7.35 -27.11 -33.24
CA LEU A 133 -7.50 -27.95 -34.42
C LEU A 133 -7.91 -29.38 -34.06
N ASP A 134 -7.37 -29.94 -32.97
CA ASP A 134 -7.73 -31.27 -32.47
C ASP A 134 -9.15 -31.34 -31.85
N GLU A 135 -9.69 -30.24 -31.32
CA GLU A 135 -11.06 -30.16 -30.77
C GLU A 135 -12.15 -29.98 -31.85
N THR A 136 -11.78 -29.77 -33.12
CA THR A 136 -12.72 -29.55 -34.23
C THR A 136 -12.82 -30.76 -35.20
N GLY A 137 -12.15 -31.88 -34.87
CA GLY A 137 -12.21 -33.15 -35.61
C GLY A 137 -12.96 -34.24 -34.85
#